data_AF-A0A9X3G1M7-F1
#
_entry.id   AF-A0A9X3G1M7-F1
#
_cell.length_a   1.000
_cell.length_b   1.000
_cell.length_c   1.000
_cell.angle_alpha   90.00
_cell.angle_beta   90.00
_cell.angle_gamma   90.00
#
_symmetry.space_group_name_H-M   'P 1'
#
loop_
_entity.id
_entity.type
_entity.pdbx_description
1 polymer ?
#
loop_
_entity_poly.entity_id
_entity_poly.type
_entity_poly.pdbx_seq_one_letter_code
_entity_poly.pdbx_strand_id
1 'polypeptide(L)'
;MAELETIAEELYAVAPEEFVAARTAARDRARAAGHKELAKAVAALPKPTTAAWVCNLLVRRQVEEVDQLLELGELLRQAQVDLSADQLRALGRQRNQVVAALARQARAVAHREGHDVSSAVADQVESTLRAAIADPDAGTALRAGRLTTALSYSGLGPVDLGGAVATPIRSGGAAPARGQEAGTGAGAAPDADAAERSQAEERRREAEERRARELAQARRDAEEAAGVARDADAAVAAAERQVVEAAERRDELQERAARLAEELRRVERQAGEAAGAVGEAGHRRDAAVRRAHTAAAIRDRAAARVAELADADG
;
A
#
# COMPACT_ATOMS: atom_id res chain seq x y z
N MET A 1 13.12 -19.45 24.73
CA MET A 1 12.61 -18.74 23.54
C MET A 1 12.41 -17.26 23.84
N ALA A 2 11.69 -16.90 24.91
CA ALA A 2 11.53 -15.50 25.35
C ALA A 2 12.84 -14.69 25.43
N GLU A 3 13.92 -15.28 25.97
CA GLU A 3 15.22 -14.59 26.07
C GLU A 3 15.87 -14.29 24.70
N LEU A 4 15.66 -15.16 23.70
CA LEU A 4 16.12 -14.90 22.33
C LEU A 4 15.30 -13.80 21.67
N GLU A 5 14.00 -13.74 21.96
CA GLU A 5 13.09 -12.72 21.42
C GLU A 5 13.44 -11.33 21.95
N THR A 6 13.69 -11.20 23.25
CA THR A 6 14.16 -9.95 23.85
C THR A 6 15.49 -9.49 23.23
N ILE A 7 16.46 -10.41 23.05
CA ILE A 7 17.73 -10.07 22.40
C ILE A 7 17.50 -9.66 20.94
N ALA A 8 16.63 -10.35 20.21
CA ALA A 8 16.31 -9.99 18.83
C ALA A 8 15.65 -8.61 18.75
N GLU A 9 14.76 -8.28 19.69
CA GLU A 9 14.13 -6.96 19.75
C GLU A 9 15.16 -5.83 19.95
N GLU A 10 16.12 -6.00 20.84
CA GLU A 10 17.21 -5.05 21.03
C GLU A 10 18.08 -4.94 19.78
N LEU A 11 18.42 -6.08 19.16
CA LEU A 11 19.29 -6.10 17.98
C LEU A 11 18.64 -5.50 16.74
N TYR A 12 17.34 -5.71 16.50
CA TYR A 12 16.65 -5.13 15.35
C TYR A 12 16.23 -3.66 15.56
N ALA A 13 16.48 -3.09 16.74
CA ALA A 13 16.31 -1.67 17.02
C ALA A 13 17.54 -0.82 16.64
N VAL A 14 18.75 -1.41 16.60
CA VAL A 14 19.97 -0.65 16.26
C VAL A 14 20.08 -0.41 14.77
N ALA A 15 20.86 0.61 14.39
CA ALA A 15 21.14 0.93 12.99
C ALA A 15 21.78 -0.28 12.26
N PRO A 16 21.50 -0.49 10.95
CA PRO A 16 22.03 -1.63 10.20
C PRO A 16 23.56 -1.72 10.21
N GLU A 17 24.26 -0.60 10.33
CA GLU A 17 25.71 -0.49 10.41
C GLU A 17 26.25 -1.05 11.74
N GLU A 18 25.51 -0.85 12.83
CA GLU A 18 25.87 -1.27 14.18
C GLU A 18 25.43 -2.70 14.50
N PHE A 19 24.48 -3.24 13.74
CA PHE A 19 23.87 -4.55 13.96
C PHE A 19 24.90 -5.68 14.16
N VAL A 20 25.94 -5.73 13.34
CA VAL A 20 26.94 -6.81 13.40
C VAL A 20 27.75 -6.74 14.70
N ALA A 21 28.09 -5.52 15.14
CA ALA A 21 28.80 -5.30 16.39
C ALA A 21 27.90 -5.65 17.59
N ALA A 22 26.66 -5.16 17.60
CA ALA A 22 25.68 -5.46 18.64
C ALA A 22 25.39 -6.96 18.76
N ARG A 23 25.20 -7.66 17.62
CA ARG A 23 24.98 -9.12 17.58
C ARG A 23 26.16 -9.90 18.13
N THR A 24 27.39 -9.46 17.80
CA THR A 24 28.62 -10.07 18.30
C THR A 24 28.72 -9.92 19.82
N ALA A 25 28.45 -8.72 20.35
CA ALA A 25 28.43 -8.46 21.79
C ALA A 25 27.34 -9.28 22.52
N ALA A 26 26.13 -9.37 21.97
CA ALA A 26 25.04 -10.18 22.53
C ALA A 26 25.38 -11.68 22.54
N ARG A 27 25.97 -12.20 21.46
CA ARG A 27 26.47 -13.57 21.38
C ARG A 27 27.52 -13.85 22.46
N ASP A 28 28.47 -12.94 22.64
CA ASP A 28 29.57 -13.12 23.59
C ASP A 28 29.10 -13.05 25.05
N ARG A 29 28.14 -12.17 25.34
CA ARG A 29 27.42 -12.15 26.64
C ARG A 29 26.73 -13.49 26.91
N ALA A 30 25.98 -14.03 25.95
CA ALA A 30 25.31 -15.33 26.09
C ALA A 30 26.30 -16.49 26.28
N ARG A 31 27.48 -16.45 25.62
CA ARG A 31 28.55 -17.43 25.85
C ARG A 31 29.16 -17.32 27.24
N ALA A 32 29.43 -16.11 27.72
CA ALA A 32 29.98 -15.86 29.04
C ALA A 32 29.02 -16.32 30.17
N ALA A 33 27.71 -16.21 29.94
CA ALA A 33 26.67 -16.72 30.83
C ALA A 33 26.46 -18.26 30.73
N GLY A 34 27.19 -18.97 29.86
CA GLY A 34 27.09 -20.42 29.72
C GLY A 34 25.97 -20.91 28.79
N HIS A 35 25.19 -20.01 28.18
CA HIS A 35 24.07 -20.33 27.28
C HIS A 35 24.54 -20.56 25.84
N LYS A 36 25.20 -21.71 25.58
CA LYS A 36 25.79 -22.04 24.27
C LYS A 36 24.78 -22.07 23.11
N GLU A 37 23.60 -22.65 23.33
CA GLU A 37 22.55 -22.71 22.29
C GLU A 37 21.95 -21.33 22.01
N LEU A 38 21.75 -20.50 23.03
CA LEU A 38 21.28 -19.12 22.86
C LEU A 38 22.30 -18.30 22.06
N ALA A 39 23.59 -18.39 22.39
CA ALA A 39 24.63 -17.72 21.64
C ALA A 39 24.68 -18.16 20.17
N LYS A 40 24.45 -19.45 19.89
CA LYS A 40 24.36 -19.97 18.52
C LYS A 40 23.15 -19.39 17.78
N ALA A 41 22.00 -19.31 18.45
CA ALA A 41 20.80 -18.72 17.88
C ALA A 41 20.98 -17.22 17.60
N VAL A 42 21.58 -16.45 18.52
CA VAL A 42 21.90 -15.03 18.33
C VAL A 42 22.86 -14.82 17.16
N ALA A 43 23.89 -15.68 17.03
CA ALA A 43 24.83 -15.61 15.91
C ALA A 43 24.18 -15.90 14.54
N ALA A 44 23.09 -16.67 14.53
CA ALA A 44 22.34 -17.02 13.32
C ALA A 44 21.36 -15.92 12.87
N LEU A 45 21.12 -14.88 13.68
CA LEU A 45 20.23 -13.78 13.31
C LEU A 45 20.81 -12.99 12.12
N PRO A 46 20.09 -12.90 10.98
CA PRO A 46 20.57 -12.18 9.81
C PRO A 46 20.48 -10.68 10.01
N LYS A 47 21.36 -9.94 9.33
CA LYS A 47 21.33 -8.47 9.30
C LYS A 47 20.06 -8.01 8.56
N PRO A 48 19.28 -7.07 9.10
CA PRO A 48 18.11 -6.56 8.40
C PRO A 48 18.52 -5.73 7.18
N THR A 49 17.69 -5.76 6.13
CA THR A 49 17.80 -4.76 5.05
C THR A 49 17.40 -3.38 5.56
N THR A 50 17.82 -2.32 4.87
CA THR A 50 17.46 -0.94 5.26
C THR A 50 15.95 -0.74 5.33
N ALA A 51 15.18 -1.25 4.37
CA ALA A 51 13.72 -1.19 4.40
C ALA A 51 13.11 -1.94 5.61
N ALA A 52 13.63 -3.13 5.92
CA ALA A 52 13.18 -3.91 7.07
C ALA A 52 13.49 -3.20 8.40
N TRP A 53 14.67 -2.59 8.52
CA TRP A 53 15.04 -1.76 9.67
C TRP A 53 14.12 -0.55 9.83
N VAL A 54 13.79 0.17 8.74
CA VAL A 54 12.84 1.30 8.77
C VAL A 54 11.45 0.84 9.26
N CYS A 55 10.97 -0.31 8.80
CA CYS A 55 9.70 -0.89 9.28
C CYS A 55 9.76 -1.26 10.77
N ASN A 56 10.85 -1.89 11.23
CA ASN A 56 11.04 -2.25 12.63
C ASN A 56 11.07 -1.00 13.52
N LEU A 57 11.74 0.05 13.05
CA LEU A 57 11.83 1.33 13.74
C LEU A 57 10.47 2.03 13.79
N LEU A 58 9.70 2.01 12.70
CA LEU A 58 8.33 2.53 12.65
C LEU A 58 7.45 1.87 13.73
N VAL A 59 7.46 0.54 13.79
CA VAL A 59 6.67 -0.24 14.77
C VAL A 59 7.02 0.13 16.21
N ARG A 60 8.29 0.45 16.49
CA ARG A 60 8.74 0.82 17.84
C ARG A 60 8.39 2.25 18.23
N ARG A 61 8.35 3.17 17.25
CA ARG A 61 8.13 4.59 17.50
C ARG A 61 6.69 5.03 17.35
N GLN A 62 5.88 4.24 16.65
CA GLN A 62 4.49 4.51 16.30
C GLN A 62 3.67 3.22 16.40
N VAL A 63 3.60 2.69 17.62
CA VAL A 63 2.96 1.40 17.91
C VAL A 63 1.47 1.50 17.59
N GLU A 64 0.85 2.58 18.04
CA GLU A 64 -0.58 2.84 17.91
C GLU A 64 -1.02 2.98 16.44
N GLU A 65 -0.24 3.67 15.62
CA GLU A 65 -0.54 3.84 14.20
C GLU A 65 -0.34 2.54 13.41
N VAL A 66 0.60 1.67 13.81
CA VAL A 66 0.73 0.34 13.24
C VAL A 66 -0.43 -0.56 13.67
N ASP A 67 -0.90 -0.48 14.91
CA ASP A 67 -2.08 -1.23 15.35
C ASP A 67 -3.34 -0.83 14.54
N GLN A 68 -3.54 0.46 14.30
CA GLN A 68 -4.63 0.96 13.43
C GLN A 68 -4.52 0.46 11.98
N LEU A 69 -3.30 0.32 11.45
CA LEU A 69 -3.08 -0.26 10.12
C LEU A 69 -3.57 -1.71 10.04
N LEU A 70 -3.30 -2.50 11.09
CA LEU A 70 -3.66 -3.91 11.16
C LEU A 70 -5.17 -4.09 11.36
N GLU A 71 -5.79 -3.25 12.18
CA GLU A 71 -7.25 -3.16 12.33
C GLU A 71 -7.93 -2.85 10.99
N LEU A 72 -7.36 -1.95 10.18
CA LEU A 72 -7.87 -1.66 8.84
C LEU A 72 -7.80 -2.89 7.91
N GLY A 73 -6.75 -3.71 8.03
CA GLY A 73 -6.67 -4.99 7.33
C GLY A 73 -7.79 -5.96 7.72
N GLU A 74 -8.13 -6.01 9.00
CA GLU A 74 -9.24 -6.83 9.50
C GLU A 74 -10.60 -6.35 8.98
N LEU A 75 -10.86 -5.04 9.04
CA LEU A 75 -12.08 -4.44 8.49
C LEU A 75 -12.23 -4.71 6.99
N LEU A 76 -11.13 -4.67 6.23
CA LEU A 76 -11.12 -4.98 4.81
C LEU A 76 -11.51 -6.44 4.54
N ARG A 77 -10.95 -7.40 5.30
CA ARG A 77 -11.32 -8.82 5.18
C ARG A 77 -12.77 -9.06 5.57
N GLN A 78 -13.24 -8.43 6.64
CA GLN A 78 -14.64 -8.52 7.06
C GLN A 78 -15.57 -8.00 5.95
N ALA A 79 -15.26 -6.85 5.34
CA ALA A 79 -16.04 -6.31 4.22
C ALA A 79 -16.01 -7.20 2.96
N GLN A 80 -14.93 -7.98 2.75
CA GLN A 80 -14.86 -8.99 1.68
C GLN A 80 -15.78 -10.17 1.97
N VAL A 81 -15.79 -10.66 3.22
CA VAL A 81 -16.69 -11.74 3.67
C VAL A 81 -18.15 -11.31 3.54
N ASP A 82 -18.46 -10.07 3.90
CA ASP A 82 -19.81 -9.50 3.85
C ASP A 82 -20.23 -9.05 2.43
N LEU A 83 -19.36 -9.20 1.43
CA LEU A 83 -19.57 -8.82 0.02
C LEU A 83 -20.04 -7.36 -0.18
N SER A 84 -19.59 -6.46 0.70
CA SER A 84 -20.04 -5.07 0.73
C SER A 84 -19.19 -4.17 -0.18
N ALA A 85 -19.66 -3.96 -1.41
CA ALA A 85 -18.93 -3.17 -2.41
C ALA A 85 -18.64 -1.72 -1.96
N ASP A 86 -19.56 -1.08 -1.23
CA ASP A 86 -19.38 0.30 -0.77
C ASP A 86 -18.39 0.42 0.38
N GLN A 87 -18.39 -0.53 1.32
CA GLN A 87 -17.38 -0.60 2.38
C GLN A 87 -16.00 -0.90 1.80
N LEU A 88 -15.90 -1.82 0.83
CA LEU A 88 -14.64 -2.11 0.14
C LEU A 88 -14.07 -0.87 -0.58
N ARG A 89 -14.92 -0.06 -1.23
CA ARG A 89 -14.49 1.20 -1.85
C ARG A 89 -14.02 2.22 -0.82
N ALA A 90 -14.74 2.38 0.28
CA ALA A 90 -14.40 3.33 1.34
C ALA A 90 -13.09 2.94 2.04
N LEU A 91 -12.99 1.69 2.51
CA LEU A 91 -11.82 1.14 3.17
C LEU A 91 -10.61 1.08 2.22
N GLY A 92 -10.82 0.83 0.92
CA GLY A 92 -9.75 0.89 -0.08
C GLY A 92 -9.12 2.28 -0.25
N ARG A 93 -9.91 3.35 -0.14
CA ARG A 93 -9.38 4.74 -0.13
C ARG A 93 -8.62 5.02 1.17
N GLN A 94 -9.19 4.63 2.31
CA GLN A 94 -8.56 4.79 3.62
C GLN A 94 -7.22 4.04 3.68
N ARG A 95 -7.14 2.82 3.12
CA ARG A 95 -5.91 2.03 2.98
C ARG A 95 -4.80 2.82 2.33
N ASN A 96 -5.07 3.41 1.15
CA ASN A 96 -4.04 4.15 0.42
C ASN A 96 -3.57 5.39 1.20
N GLN A 97 -4.46 6.08 1.91
CA GLN A 97 -4.13 7.24 2.73
C GLN A 97 -3.26 6.88 3.94
N VAL A 98 -3.65 5.83 4.68
CA VAL A 98 -2.93 5.36 5.89
C VAL A 98 -1.54 4.84 5.52
N VAL A 99 -1.43 4.02 4.46
CA VAL A 99 -0.13 3.52 3.98
C VAL A 99 0.81 4.66 3.61
N ALA A 100 0.33 5.64 2.83
CA ALA A 100 1.16 6.77 2.43
C ALA A 100 1.56 7.66 3.63
N ALA A 101 0.68 7.82 4.62
CA ALA A 101 1.00 8.56 5.85
C ALA A 101 2.06 7.85 6.69
N LEU A 102 1.90 6.55 6.93
CA LEU A 102 2.86 5.74 7.68
C LEU A 102 4.22 5.66 6.97
N ALA A 103 4.26 5.54 5.64
CA ALA A 103 5.52 5.57 4.91
C ALA A 103 6.25 6.92 5.04
N ARG A 104 5.53 8.04 5.01
CA ARG A 104 6.12 9.36 5.30
C ARG A 104 6.64 9.45 6.73
N GLN A 105 5.89 8.95 7.70
CA GLN A 105 6.33 8.92 9.09
C GLN A 105 7.55 8.01 9.28
N ALA A 106 7.60 6.86 8.63
CA ALA A 106 8.74 5.95 8.67
C ALA A 106 10.02 6.64 8.16
N ARG A 107 9.93 7.41 7.07
CA ARG A 107 11.04 8.24 6.58
C ARG A 107 11.45 9.31 7.59
N ALA A 108 10.49 10.00 8.19
CA ALA A 108 10.78 11.03 9.20
C ALA A 108 11.43 10.44 10.46
N VAL A 109 10.98 9.26 10.89
CA VAL A 109 11.55 8.53 12.02
C VAL A 109 12.99 8.11 11.73
N ALA A 110 13.25 7.53 10.55
CA ALA A 110 14.60 7.14 10.14
C ALA A 110 15.56 8.35 10.02
N HIS A 111 15.06 9.48 9.49
CA HIS A 111 15.84 10.71 9.39
C HIS A 111 16.23 11.26 10.77
N ARG A 112 15.36 11.16 11.79
CA ARG A 112 15.71 11.55 13.17
C ARG A 112 16.82 10.70 13.79
N GLU A 113 16.94 9.45 13.35
CA GLU A 113 18.06 8.55 13.73
C GLU A 113 19.30 8.77 12.84
N GLY A 114 19.31 9.79 11.97
CA GLY A 114 20.45 10.15 11.13
C GLY A 114 20.54 9.39 9.79
N HIS A 115 19.47 8.71 9.38
CA HIS A 115 19.46 7.92 8.15
C HIS A 115 18.49 8.49 7.11
N ASP A 116 19.02 8.95 5.98
CA ASP A 116 18.21 9.38 4.85
C ASP A 116 17.68 8.19 4.05
N VAL A 117 16.36 8.15 3.88
CA VAL A 117 15.66 7.07 3.17
C VAL A 117 15.45 7.46 1.71
N SER A 118 16.02 6.67 0.81
CA SER A 118 15.83 6.80 -0.65
C SER A 118 14.39 6.48 -1.06
N SER A 119 13.99 6.92 -2.26
CA SER A 119 12.66 6.59 -2.82
C SER A 119 12.45 5.08 -2.92
N ALA A 120 13.44 4.33 -3.42
CA ALA A 120 13.34 2.88 -3.55
C ALA A 120 13.12 2.16 -2.21
N VAL A 121 13.74 2.64 -1.12
CA VAL A 121 13.52 2.08 0.22
C VAL A 121 12.13 2.48 0.74
N ALA A 122 11.68 3.70 0.48
CA ALA A 122 10.33 4.13 0.83
C ALA A 122 9.25 3.28 0.13
N ASP A 123 9.45 2.94 -1.14
CA ASP A 123 8.54 2.08 -1.90
C ASP A 123 8.50 0.65 -1.32
N GLN A 124 9.65 0.12 -0.87
CA GLN A 124 9.72 -1.17 -0.18
C GLN A 124 9.00 -1.17 1.18
N VAL A 125 9.10 -0.06 1.92
CA VAL A 125 8.35 0.14 3.16
C VAL A 125 6.85 0.17 2.86
N GLU A 126 6.41 0.94 1.87
CA GLU A 126 5.01 0.95 1.44
C GLU A 126 4.50 -0.44 1.04
N SER A 127 5.29 -1.19 0.27
CA SER A 127 4.94 -2.56 -0.12
C SER A 127 4.76 -3.47 1.10
N THR A 128 5.64 -3.34 2.10
CA THR A 128 5.56 -4.09 3.35
C THR A 128 4.29 -3.75 4.14
N LEU A 129 3.94 -2.47 4.24
CA LEU A 129 2.70 -2.02 4.89
C LEU A 129 1.45 -2.54 4.14
N ARG A 130 1.46 -2.55 2.80
CA ARG A 130 0.36 -3.11 2.01
C ARG A 130 0.24 -4.62 2.21
N ALA A 131 1.36 -5.34 2.29
CA ALA A 131 1.38 -6.77 2.57
C ALA A 131 0.79 -7.07 3.96
N ALA A 132 1.14 -6.29 4.98
CA ALA A 132 0.62 -6.44 6.34
C ALA A 132 -0.91 -6.24 6.44
N ILE A 133 -1.49 -5.37 5.60
CA ILE A 133 -2.95 -5.22 5.50
C ILE A 133 -3.57 -6.44 4.81
N ALA A 134 -2.94 -6.92 3.74
CA ALA A 134 -3.48 -7.98 2.90
C ALA A 134 -3.45 -9.36 3.57
N ASP A 135 -2.42 -9.64 4.39
CA ASP A 135 -2.16 -10.94 4.98
C ASP A 135 -1.98 -10.82 6.52
N PRO A 136 -2.81 -11.51 7.33
CA PRO A 136 -2.69 -11.53 8.80
C PRO A 136 -1.31 -11.98 9.32
N ASP A 137 -0.66 -12.92 8.64
CA ASP A 137 0.65 -13.43 9.04
C ASP A 137 1.74 -12.37 8.79
N ALA A 138 1.64 -11.67 7.65
CA ALA A 138 2.48 -10.52 7.36
C ALA A 138 2.26 -9.38 8.37
N GLY A 139 1.00 -9.15 8.78
CA GLY A 139 0.64 -8.19 9.82
C GLY A 139 1.29 -8.51 11.17
N THR A 140 1.22 -9.78 11.58
CA THR A 140 1.86 -10.28 12.80
C THR A 140 3.38 -10.14 12.74
N ALA A 141 3.99 -10.47 11.59
CA ALA A 141 5.43 -10.35 11.38
C ALA A 141 5.90 -8.88 11.45
N LEU A 142 5.15 -7.95 10.83
CA LEU A 142 5.40 -6.52 10.94
C LEU A 142 5.28 -6.05 12.39
N ARG A 143 4.20 -6.42 13.09
CA ARG A 143 3.95 -6.00 14.47
C ARG A 143 5.01 -6.47 15.46
N ALA A 144 5.65 -7.60 15.18
CA ALA A 144 6.77 -8.11 15.95
C ALA A 144 8.03 -7.24 15.85
N GLY A 145 8.13 -6.33 14.88
CA GLY A 145 9.21 -5.33 14.78
C GLY A 145 10.61 -5.94 14.66
N ARG A 146 10.70 -7.10 13.99
CA ARG A 146 11.92 -7.92 13.81
C ARG A 146 12.08 -8.45 12.39
N LEU A 147 11.59 -7.69 11.40
CA LEU A 147 11.72 -8.00 9.99
C LEU A 147 13.19 -7.99 9.56
N THR A 148 13.57 -8.98 8.75
CA THR A 148 14.92 -9.12 8.18
C THR A 148 14.97 -8.65 6.73
N THR A 149 13.86 -8.75 6.01
CA THR A 149 13.67 -8.30 4.63
C THR A 149 12.32 -7.58 4.52
N ALA A 150 12.16 -6.75 3.49
CA ALA A 150 10.86 -6.14 3.18
C ALA A 150 9.86 -7.23 2.72
N LEU A 151 8.59 -7.06 3.07
CA LEU A 151 7.52 -7.94 2.62
C LEU A 151 6.93 -7.40 1.31
N SER A 152 6.51 -8.29 0.41
CA SER A 152 5.83 -7.93 -0.83
C SER A 152 4.62 -8.83 -1.03
N TYR A 153 3.51 -8.25 -1.47
CA TYR A 153 2.27 -8.97 -1.76
C TYR A 153 1.97 -8.90 -3.26
N SER A 154 2.00 -10.05 -3.93
CA SER A 154 1.73 -10.19 -5.36
C SER A 154 0.37 -10.85 -5.64
N GLY A 155 -0.72 -10.40 -4.98
CA GLY A 155 -2.10 -10.49 -5.47
C GLY A 155 -2.77 -11.85 -5.79
N LEU A 156 -2.05 -12.96 -5.91
CA LEU A 156 -2.56 -14.29 -6.28
C LEU A 156 -1.66 -15.39 -5.68
N GLY A 157 -2.00 -15.85 -4.49
CA GLY A 157 -1.30 -16.95 -3.80
C GLY A 157 -0.70 -16.54 -2.45
N PRO A 158 -0.37 -17.53 -1.59
CA PRO A 158 0.22 -17.24 -0.28
C PRO A 158 1.52 -16.46 -0.45
N VAL A 159 1.73 -15.50 0.45
CA VAL A 159 2.98 -14.73 0.53
C VAL A 159 4.14 -15.71 0.73
N ASP A 160 5.25 -15.49 0.03
CA ASP A 160 6.48 -16.25 0.25
C ASP A 160 7.05 -15.91 1.64
N LEU A 161 6.58 -16.66 2.64
CA LEU A 161 7.07 -16.64 4.01
C LEU A 161 8.35 -17.49 4.17
N GLY A 162 8.92 -18.01 3.08
CA GLY A 162 10.14 -18.81 3.01
C GLY A 162 11.40 -18.01 3.36
N GLY A 163 11.47 -17.50 4.59
CA GLY A 163 12.58 -16.69 5.10
C GLY A 163 12.17 -15.51 5.99
N ALA A 164 10.86 -15.29 6.19
CA ALA A 164 10.34 -14.14 6.95
C ALA A 164 10.25 -14.37 8.47
N VAL A 165 10.51 -15.59 8.97
CA VAL A 165 10.62 -15.89 10.41
C VAL A 165 11.76 -16.87 10.70
N ALA A 166 12.59 -16.55 11.69
CA ALA A 166 13.75 -17.37 12.06
C ALA A 166 13.36 -18.50 13.02
N THR A 167 13.16 -19.71 12.49
CA THR A 167 13.31 -20.97 13.24
C THR A 167 13.90 -22.08 12.34
N PRO A 168 14.72 -23.01 12.85
CA PRO A 168 15.77 -23.64 12.03
C PRO A 168 15.47 -25.10 11.62
N ILE A 169 15.92 -25.49 10.42
CA ILE A 169 16.30 -26.88 10.12
C ILE A 169 17.76 -26.95 9.62
N ARG A 170 18.53 -27.72 10.39
CA ARG A 170 19.87 -28.33 10.25
C ARG A 170 20.03 -29.13 8.93
N SER A 171 21.19 -29.52 8.36
CA SER A 171 22.65 -29.48 8.59
C SER A 171 23.31 -29.92 7.27
N GLY A 172 24.52 -29.47 6.91
CA GLY A 172 25.79 -30.19 7.16
C GLY A 172 26.61 -30.12 5.86
N GLY A 173 27.80 -29.50 5.84
CA GLY A 173 29.10 -30.15 6.16
C GLY A 173 29.69 -30.74 4.86
N ALA A 174 30.97 -30.69 4.51
CA ALA A 174 32.18 -30.17 5.12
C ALA A 174 33.23 -30.10 3.98
N ALA A 175 34.18 -29.18 4.09
CA ALA A 175 35.42 -29.21 3.31
C ALA A 175 36.37 -30.34 3.81
N PRO A 176 37.38 -30.70 3.00
CA PRO A 176 38.71 -30.81 3.58
C PRO A 176 39.80 -30.11 2.75
N ALA A 177 40.92 -29.87 3.43
CA ALA A 177 42.15 -29.27 2.94
C ALA A 177 43.28 -30.31 2.81
N ARG A 178 44.41 -29.84 2.23
CA ARG A 178 45.77 -30.43 2.08
C ARG A 178 45.95 -31.22 0.77
N GLY A 179 47.04 -31.16 0.03
CA GLY A 179 48.35 -30.49 0.14
C GLY A 179 49.33 -31.09 -0.89
N GLN A 180 50.40 -30.34 -1.19
CA GLN A 180 51.74 -30.76 -1.67
C GLN A 180 52.01 -31.27 -3.12
N GLU A 181 52.76 -30.43 -3.84
CA GLU A 181 54.05 -30.61 -4.55
C GLU A 181 54.39 -31.78 -5.51
N ALA A 182 54.87 -31.33 -6.70
CA ALA A 182 56.04 -31.77 -7.48
C ALA A 182 56.01 -33.08 -8.31
N GLY A 183 56.51 -32.98 -9.56
CA GLY A 183 56.97 -34.13 -10.34
C GLY A 183 57.00 -33.93 -11.86
N THR A 184 58.15 -33.52 -12.38
CA THR A 184 58.55 -33.52 -13.80
C THR A 184 58.67 -34.92 -14.40
N GLY A 185 58.36 -35.09 -15.69
CA GLY A 185 58.70 -36.29 -16.44
C GLY A 185 58.38 -36.18 -17.94
N ALA A 186 59.36 -35.77 -18.74
CA ALA A 186 59.32 -35.81 -20.20
C ALA A 186 59.54 -37.25 -20.71
N GLY A 187 58.75 -37.67 -21.70
CA GLY A 187 58.97 -38.89 -22.46
C GLY A 187 58.33 -38.75 -23.84
N ALA A 188 59.17 -38.60 -24.87
CA ALA A 188 58.75 -38.47 -26.26
C ALA A 188 58.42 -39.85 -26.88
N ALA A 189 57.34 -39.92 -27.67
CA ALA A 189 57.05 -40.99 -28.62
C ALA A 189 56.52 -40.37 -29.94
N PRO A 190 56.89 -40.87 -31.13
CA PRO A 190 56.66 -40.16 -32.40
C PRO A 190 55.25 -40.34 -33.02
N ASP A 191 54.29 -40.91 -32.29
CA ASP A 191 52.87 -40.96 -32.69
C ASP A 191 51.98 -39.95 -31.93
N ALA A 192 52.57 -39.16 -31.02
CA ALA A 192 51.86 -38.16 -30.22
C ALA A 192 51.34 -36.97 -31.05
N ASP A 193 52.04 -36.60 -32.13
CA ASP A 193 51.72 -35.41 -32.95
C ASP A 193 50.41 -35.53 -33.74
N ALA A 194 50.02 -36.75 -34.15
CA ALA A 194 48.73 -36.96 -34.83
C ALA A 194 47.57 -37.00 -33.82
N ALA A 195 47.79 -37.60 -32.65
CA ALA A 195 46.81 -37.66 -31.57
C ALA A 195 46.57 -36.27 -30.93
N GLU A 196 47.63 -35.48 -30.71
CA GLU A 196 47.52 -34.10 -30.20
C GLU A 196 46.81 -33.16 -31.16
N ARG A 197 47.04 -33.30 -32.48
CA ARG A 197 46.31 -32.53 -33.50
C ARG A 197 44.83 -32.90 -33.56
N SER A 198 44.49 -34.19 -33.49
CA SER A 198 43.10 -34.66 -33.39
C SER A 198 42.40 -34.11 -32.15
N GLN A 199 43.04 -34.19 -30.99
CA GLN A 199 42.50 -33.64 -29.75
C GLN A 199 42.39 -32.10 -29.76
N ALA A 200 43.31 -31.41 -30.45
CA ALA A 200 43.24 -29.96 -30.61
C ALA A 200 42.07 -29.54 -31.50
N GLU A 201 41.79 -30.28 -32.58
CA GLU A 201 40.61 -30.06 -33.43
C GLU A 201 39.30 -30.35 -32.69
N GLU A 202 39.22 -31.44 -31.92
CA GLU A 202 38.05 -31.74 -31.08
C GLU A 202 37.81 -30.65 -30.04
N ARG A 203 38.85 -30.21 -29.32
CA ARG A 203 38.73 -29.08 -28.37
C ARG A 203 38.25 -27.80 -29.04
N ARG A 204 38.66 -27.54 -30.29
CA ARG A 204 38.22 -26.38 -31.08
C ARG A 204 36.74 -26.49 -31.46
N ARG A 205 36.32 -27.65 -31.96
CA ARG A 205 34.92 -27.93 -32.31
C ARG A 205 34.02 -27.82 -31.09
N GLU A 206 34.41 -28.41 -29.97
CA GLU A 206 33.66 -28.26 -28.72
C GLU A 206 33.59 -26.79 -28.25
N ALA A 207 34.67 -26.02 -28.40
CA ALA A 207 34.66 -24.60 -28.05
C ALA A 207 33.74 -23.79 -28.98
N GLU A 208 33.73 -24.09 -30.27
CA GLU A 208 32.82 -23.48 -31.25
C GLU A 208 31.36 -23.87 -30.97
N GLU A 209 31.08 -25.13 -30.64
CA GLU A 209 29.75 -25.58 -30.22
C GLU A 209 29.30 -24.92 -28.92
N ARG A 210 30.17 -24.81 -27.91
CA ARG A 210 29.87 -24.09 -26.66
C ARG A 210 29.52 -22.63 -26.96
N ARG A 211 30.33 -21.94 -27.76
CA ARG A 211 30.06 -20.55 -28.18
C ARG A 211 28.75 -20.42 -28.97
N ALA A 212 28.44 -21.37 -29.85
CA ALA A 212 27.20 -21.38 -30.62
C ALA A 212 25.98 -21.56 -29.70
N ARG A 213 26.08 -22.44 -28.69
CA ARG A 213 25.03 -22.65 -27.68
C ARG A 213 24.83 -21.40 -26.80
N GLU A 214 25.93 -20.80 -26.34
CA GLU A 214 25.90 -19.54 -25.57
C GLU A 214 25.28 -18.40 -26.39
N LEU A 215 25.66 -18.23 -27.65
CA LEU A 215 25.06 -17.22 -28.53
C LEU A 215 23.57 -17.48 -28.78
N ALA A 216 23.18 -18.74 -28.98
CA ALA A 216 21.78 -19.10 -29.15
C ALA A 216 20.96 -18.84 -27.87
N GLN A 217 21.55 -19.07 -26.69
CA GLN A 217 20.91 -18.73 -25.42
C GLN A 217 20.77 -17.22 -25.27
N ALA A 218 21.85 -16.47 -25.47
CA ALA A 218 21.83 -15.01 -25.37
C ALA A 218 20.82 -14.37 -26.34
N ARG A 219 20.63 -14.94 -27.54
CA ARG A 219 19.58 -14.49 -28.48
C ARG A 219 18.17 -14.75 -27.95
N ARG A 220 17.92 -15.94 -27.39
CA ARG A 220 16.62 -16.26 -26.76
C ARG A 220 16.32 -15.31 -25.60
N ASP A 221 17.30 -15.10 -24.73
CA ASP A 221 17.16 -14.21 -23.58
C ASP A 221 16.88 -12.76 -24.03
N ALA A 222 17.54 -12.30 -25.10
CA ALA A 222 17.31 -10.97 -25.69
C ALA A 222 15.92 -10.85 -26.33
N GLU A 223 15.44 -11.88 -27.03
CA GLU A 223 14.10 -11.92 -27.62
C GLU A 223 13.01 -11.94 -26.54
N GLU A 224 13.21 -12.69 -25.46
CA GLU A 224 12.31 -12.72 -24.31
C GLU A 224 12.27 -11.36 -23.60
N ALA A 225 13.44 -10.76 -23.31
CA ALA A 225 13.52 -9.43 -22.74
C ALA A 225 12.86 -8.36 -23.63
N ALA A 226 13.01 -8.45 -24.96
CA ALA A 226 12.33 -7.57 -25.90
C ALA A 226 10.81 -7.81 -25.97
N GLY A 227 10.35 -9.03 -25.70
CA GLY A 227 8.93 -9.34 -25.50
C GLY A 227 8.38 -8.63 -24.27
N VAL A 228 9.03 -8.83 -23.12
CA VAL A 228 8.66 -8.20 -21.84
C VAL A 228 8.63 -6.68 -21.94
N ALA A 229 9.63 -6.07 -22.60
CA ALA A 229 9.68 -4.63 -22.81
C ALA A 229 8.48 -4.12 -23.64
N ARG A 230 8.14 -4.82 -24.74
CA ARG A 230 6.97 -4.47 -25.57
C ARG A 230 5.65 -4.59 -24.82
N ASP A 231 5.50 -5.63 -24.01
CA ASP A 231 4.30 -5.83 -23.19
C ASP A 231 4.18 -4.73 -22.12
N ALA A 232 5.30 -4.34 -21.51
CA ALA A 232 5.35 -3.21 -20.57
C ALA A 232 4.98 -1.88 -21.25
N ASP A 233 5.54 -1.59 -22.43
CA ASP A 233 5.20 -0.38 -23.19
C ASP A 233 3.72 -0.36 -23.59
N ALA A 234 3.16 -1.51 -24.00
CA ALA A 234 1.74 -1.63 -24.32
C ALA A 234 0.85 -1.41 -23.09
N ALA A 235 1.26 -1.90 -21.92
CA ALA A 235 0.57 -1.67 -20.65
C ALA A 235 0.62 -0.19 -20.24
N VAL A 236 1.76 0.49 -20.40
CA VAL A 236 1.89 1.94 -20.15
C VAL A 236 0.94 2.72 -21.07
N ALA A 237 0.97 2.45 -22.38
CA ALA A 237 0.09 3.13 -23.33
C ALA A 237 -1.40 2.88 -23.03
N ALA A 238 -1.76 1.68 -22.54
CA ALA A 238 -3.13 1.39 -22.11
C ALA A 238 -3.52 2.17 -20.85
N ALA A 239 -2.63 2.24 -19.86
CA ALA A 239 -2.84 3.01 -18.64
C ALA A 239 -2.98 4.52 -18.93
N GLU A 240 -2.16 5.06 -19.83
CA GLU A 240 -2.25 6.47 -20.26
C GLU A 240 -3.61 6.77 -20.92
N ARG A 241 -4.10 5.89 -21.79
CA ARG A 241 -5.45 6.03 -22.37
C ARG A 241 -6.54 6.03 -21.31
N GLN A 242 -6.46 5.13 -20.33
CA GLN A 242 -7.41 5.08 -19.22
C GLN A 242 -7.40 6.36 -18.38
N VAL A 243 -6.23 6.96 -18.16
CA VAL A 243 -6.10 8.25 -17.45
C VAL A 243 -6.78 9.37 -18.23
N VAL A 244 -6.59 9.44 -19.55
CA VAL A 244 -7.24 10.44 -20.41
C VAL A 244 -8.76 10.25 -20.40
N GLU A 245 -9.26 9.04 -20.63
CA GLU A 245 -10.70 8.73 -20.61
C GLU A 245 -11.34 9.07 -19.25
N ALA A 246 -10.66 8.74 -18.15
CA ALA A 246 -11.13 9.06 -16.81
C ALA A 246 -11.15 10.57 -16.54
N ALA A 247 -10.16 11.32 -17.05
CA ALA A 247 -10.12 12.77 -16.95
C ALA A 247 -11.25 13.44 -17.75
N GLU A 248 -11.48 13.01 -18.99
CA GLU A 248 -12.60 13.48 -19.81
C GLU A 248 -13.95 13.20 -19.14
N ARG A 249 -14.11 11.99 -18.58
CA ARG A 249 -15.34 11.63 -17.87
C ARG A 249 -15.55 12.47 -16.61
N ARG A 250 -14.48 12.78 -15.88
CA ARG A 250 -14.53 13.69 -14.72
C ARG A 250 -15.02 15.07 -15.17
N ASP A 251 -14.44 15.62 -16.24
CA ASP A 251 -14.75 16.96 -16.71
C ASP A 251 -16.20 17.04 -17.20
N GLU A 252 -16.68 16.03 -17.92
CA GLU A 252 -18.10 15.93 -18.31
C GLU A 252 -19.03 15.93 -17.10
N LEU A 253 -18.69 15.15 -16.05
CA LEU A 253 -19.48 15.10 -14.83
C LEU A 253 -19.46 16.44 -14.07
N GLN A 254 -18.33 17.14 -14.04
CA GLN A 254 -18.22 18.47 -13.43
C GLN A 254 -19.07 19.50 -14.17
N GLU A 255 -19.07 19.49 -15.50
CA GLU A 255 -19.95 20.36 -16.28
C GLU A 255 -21.44 20.04 -16.04
N ARG A 256 -21.80 18.76 -15.99
CA ARG A 256 -23.19 18.34 -15.69
C ARG A 256 -23.60 18.80 -14.29
N ALA A 257 -22.72 18.69 -13.30
CA ALA A 257 -22.96 19.20 -11.95
C ALA A 257 -23.16 20.72 -11.94
N ALA A 258 -22.33 21.47 -12.68
CA ALA A 258 -22.46 22.93 -12.80
C ALA A 258 -23.80 23.35 -13.45
N ARG A 259 -24.22 22.65 -14.52
CA ARG A 259 -25.52 22.87 -15.18
C ARG A 259 -26.68 22.62 -14.22
N LEU A 260 -26.66 21.50 -13.50
CA LEU A 260 -27.69 21.17 -12.51
C LEU A 260 -27.74 22.16 -11.35
N ALA A 261 -26.58 22.67 -10.90
CA ALA A 261 -26.53 23.67 -9.84
C ALA A 261 -27.12 25.03 -10.27
N GLU A 262 -26.96 25.44 -11.53
CA GLU A 262 -27.63 26.64 -12.05
C GLU A 262 -29.14 26.42 -12.19
N GLU A 263 -29.56 25.25 -12.66
CA GLU A 263 -30.98 24.89 -12.75
C GLU A 263 -31.65 24.87 -11.38
N LEU A 264 -31.00 24.29 -10.37
CA LEU A 264 -31.47 24.31 -8.98
C LEU A 264 -31.65 25.75 -8.49
N ARG A 265 -30.62 26.59 -8.65
CA ARG A 265 -30.69 28.01 -8.25
C ARG A 265 -31.83 28.76 -8.97
N ARG A 266 -32.11 28.44 -10.23
CA ARG A 266 -33.25 29.01 -10.96
C ARG A 266 -34.58 28.58 -10.36
N VAL A 267 -34.75 27.29 -10.09
CA VAL A 267 -35.98 26.74 -9.51
C VAL A 267 -36.22 27.27 -8.09
N GLU A 268 -35.17 27.39 -7.28
CA GLU A 268 -35.25 27.99 -5.94
C GLU A 268 -35.70 29.46 -5.98
N ARG A 269 -35.20 30.25 -6.93
CA ARG A 269 -35.68 31.64 -7.15
C ARG A 269 -37.17 31.65 -7.50
N GLN A 270 -37.60 30.80 -8.43
CA GLN A 270 -39.01 30.69 -8.83
C GLN A 270 -39.90 30.26 -7.66
N ALA A 271 -39.43 29.32 -6.83
CA ALA A 271 -40.14 28.90 -5.63
C ALA A 271 -40.26 30.04 -4.60
N GLY A 272 -39.20 30.83 -4.42
CA GLY A 272 -39.21 32.02 -3.56
C GLY A 272 -40.18 33.10 -4.04
N GLU A 273 -40.18 33.40 -5.35
CA GLU A 273 -41.14 34.34 -5.97
C GLU A 273 -42.59 33.87 -5.81
N ALA A 274 -42.85 32.58 -6.06
CA ALA A 274 -44.18 32.00 -5.88
C ALA A 274 -44.64 32.06 -4.41
N ALA A 275 -43.75 31.78 -3.46
CA ALA A 275 -44.03 31.89 -2.03
C ALA A 275 -44.35 33.34 -1.63
N GLY A 276 -43.60 34.31 -2.16
CA GLY A 276 -43.88 35.74 -1.98
C GLY A 276 -45.26 36.14 -2.52
N ALA A 277 -45.59 35.72 -3.74
CA ALA A 277 -46.89 35.97 -4.36
C ALA A 277 -48.06 35.38 -3.56
N VAL A 278 -47.89 34.17 -3.00
CA VAL A 278 -48.87 33.54 -2.09
C VAL A 278 -49.04 34.38 -0.82
N GLY A 279 -47.95 34.86 -0.22
CA GLY A 279 -47.99 35.75 0.94
C GLY A 279 -48.75 37.05 0.67
N GLU A 280 -48.43 37.74 -0.43
CA GLU A 280 -49.11 38.96 -0.86
C GLU A 280 -50.61 38.73 -1.16
N ALA A 281 -50.95 37.63 -1.82
CA ALA A 281 -52.34 37.25 -2.06
C ALA A 281 -53.08 37.00 -0.74
N GLY A 282 -52.43 36.35 0.23
CA GLY A 282 -52.95 36.16 1.60
C GLY A 282 -53.23 37.48 2.30
N HIS A 283 -52.29 38.43 2.29
CA HIS A 283 -52.48 39.75 2.88
C HIS A 283 -53.61 40.54 2.21
N ARG A 284 -53.70 40.50 0.87
CA ARG A 284 -54.80 41.14 0.13
C ARG A 284 -56.15 40.52 0.47
N ARG A 285 -56.23 39.19 0.56
CA ARG A 285 -57.44 38.47 1.00
C ARG A 285 -57.84 38.93 2.40
N ASP A 286 -56.92 38.93 3.37
CA ASP A 286 -57.24 39.28 4.75
C ASP A 286 -57.70 40.73 4.89
N ALA A 287 -57.09 41.65 4.13
CA ALA A 287 -57.54 43.03 4.06
C ALA A 287 -58.95 43.14 3.44
N ALA A 288 -59.24 42.38 2.38
CA ALA A 288 -60.57 42.34 1.77
C ALA A 288 -61.63 41.78 2.74
N VAL A 289 -61.32 40.70 3.46
CA VAL A 289 -62.20 40.13 4.49
C VAL A 289 -62.50 41.14 5.58
N ARG A 290 -61.48 41.84 6.13
CA ARG A 290 -61.70 42.89 7.13
C ARG A 290 -62.59 44.02 6.61
N ARG A 291 -62.37 44.49 5.37
CA ARG A 291 -63.23 45.52 4.75
C ARG A 291 -64.66 45.04 4.58
N ALA A 292 -64.87 43.80 4.14
CA ALA A 292 -66.19 43.20 3.99
C ALA A 292 -66.93 43.11 5.34
N HIS A 293 -66.24 42.70 6.40
CA HIS A 293 -66.80 42.66 7.76
C HIS A 293 -67.22 44.06 8.24
N THR A 294 -66.35 45.07 8.07
CA THR A 294 -66.69 46.45 8.43
C THR A 294 -67.87 46.98 7.63
N ALA A 295 -67.92 46.73 6.32
CA ALA A 295 -69.02 47.15 5.46
C ALA A 295 -70.34 46.48 5.84
N ALA A 296 -70.32 45.18 6.16
CA ALA A 296 -71.48 44.45 6.66
C ALA A 296 -71.99 45.06 7.97
N ALA A 297 -71.10 45.34 8.93
CA ALA A 297 -71.48 45.97 10.19
C ALA A 297 -72.09 47.37 10.01
N ILE A 298 -71.59 48.17 9.06
CA ILE A 298 -72.17 49.49 8.74
C ILE A 298 -73.56 49.32 8.12
N ARG A 299 -73.71 48.41 7.15
CA ARG A 299 -75.01 48.09 6.53
C ARG A 299 -76.03 47.67 7.58
N ASP A 300 -75.65 46.76 8.47
CA ASP A 300 -76.57 46.20 9.48
C ASP A 300 -77.03 47.29 10.46
N ARG A 301 -76.12 48.20 10.89
CA ARG A 301 -76.50 49.37 11.70
C ARG A 301 -77.42 50.33 10.96
N ALA A 302 -77.14 50.60 9.68
CA ALA A 302 -77.98 51.48 8.87
C ALA A 302 -79.39 50.89 8.68
N ALA A 303 -79.49 49.59 8.42
CA ALA A 303 -80.76 48.88 8.30
C ALA A 303 -81.55 48.90 9.63
N ALA A 304 -80.89 48.66 10.76
CA ALA A 304 -81.51 48.77 12.08
C ALA A 304 -82.05 50.18 12.33
N ARG A 305 -81.29 51.22 11.98
CA ARG A 305 -81.72 52.62 12.13
C ARG A 305 -82.94 52.95 11.26
N VAL A 306 -83.01 52.43 10.05
CA VAL A 306 -84.18 52.60 9.16
C VAL A 306 -85.42 51.93 9.77
N ALA A 307 -85.28 50.71 10.32
CA ALA A 307 -86.37 50.00 10.97
C ALA A 307 -86.90 50.77 12.20
N GLU A 308 -86.01 51.26 13.07
CA GLU A 308 -86.40 52.09 14.23
C GLU A 308 -87.20 53.35 13.85
N LEU A 309 -86.82 54.01 12.76
CA LEU A 309 -87.52 55.21 12.29
C LEU A 309 -88.88 54.87 11.68
N ALA A 310 -88.98 53.76 10.94
CA ALA A 310 -90.24 53.31 10.37
C ALA A 310 -91.27 52.92 11.44
N ASP A 311 -90.82 52.31 12.56
CA ASP A 311 -91.68 51.94 13.68
C ASP A 311 -92.12 53.15 14.54
N ALA A 312 -91.42 54.29 14.46
CA ALA A 312 -91.75 55.51 15.22
C ALA A 312 -92.82 56.38 14.54
N ASP A 313 -93.01 56.23 13.22
CA ASP A 313 -93.97 56.99 12.41
C ASP A 313 -95.32 56.26 12.20
N GLY A 314 -95.48 55.05 12.74
CA GLY A 314 -96.71 54.23 12.67
C GLY A 314 -97.47 54.16 13.99
#